data_AF-A0A2M7X734-F1
#
_entry.id   AF-A0A2M7X734-F1
#
_cell.length_a   1.000
_cell.length_b   1.000
_cell.length_c   1.000
_cell.angle_alpha   90.00
_cell.angle_beta   90.00
_cell.angle_gamma   90.00
#
_symmetry.space_group_name_H-M   'P 1'
#
loop_
_entity.id
_entity.type
_entity.pdbx_description
1 polymer ?
#
loop_
_entity_poly.entity_id
_entity_poly.type
_entity_poly.pdbx_seq_one_letter_code
_entity_poly.pdbx_strand_id
1 'polypeptide(L)'
;MRSQWQGSKASGGLSLGRARVVYSANLEIEADLIDDAAIPNETKRFEAALNTTRQELQSLSERLSGALARDLVEIIEAHALILDDPDFTDGVVALIRAEHLHATAALKRQRDQLAAAFDAIEDPYLRARRDDLDHVVQRVFAALQRGGAEPDRRVRADGEIL
;
A
#
# COMPACT_ATOMS: atom_id res chain seq x y z
N MET A 1 15.40 -8.50 30.53
CA MET A 1 16.00 -7.15 30.42
C MET A 1 14.88 -6.12 30.34
N ARG A 2 14.97 -5.03 31.12
CA ARG A 2 14.08 -3.87 30.99
C ARG A 2 14.80 -2.86 30.08
N SER A 3 14.16 -2.47 28.99
CA SER A 3 14.70 -1.47 28.06
C SER A 3 13.88 -0.18 28.21
N GLN A 4 14.56 0.95 28.40
CA GLN A 4 13.94 2.27 28.46
C GLN A 4 14.23 2.99 27.14
N TRP A 5 13.18 3.49 26.49
CA TRP A 5 13.27 4.17 25.20
C TRP A 5 12.80 5.62 25.36
N GLN A 6 13.51 6.55 24.72
CA GLN A 6 13.10 7.95 24.64
C GLN A 6 12.35 8.18 23.33
N GLY A 7 11.34 9.06 23.33
CA GLY A 7 10.55 9.39 22.16
C GLY A 7 9.80 10.71 22.32
N SER A 8 9.17 11.17 21.25
CA SER A 8 8.38 12.41 21.24
C SER A 8 6.97 12.16 21.81
N LYS A 9 6.52 13.02 22.73
CA LYS A 9 5.19 12.92 23.36
C LYS A 9 4.10 13.35 22.38
N ALA A 10 3.32 12.41 21.86
CA ALA A 10 2.16 12.67 21.00
C ALA A 10 0.86 12.90 21.81
N SER A 11 0.65 12.15 22.89
CA SER A 11 -0.52 12.27 23.77
C SER A 11 -0.15 12.03 25.25
N GLY A 12 -1.00 12.49 26.16
CA GLY A 12 -0.83 12.26 27.60
C GLY A 12 -1.49 10.94 28.05
N GLY A 13 -0.84 10.22 28.96
CA GLY A 13 -1.41 9.01 29.58
C GLY A 13 -0.36 7.98 30.01
N LEU A 14 -0.80 6.95 30.72
CA LEU A 14 -0.02 5.76 31.06
C LEU A 14 -0.74 4.54 30.49
N SER A 15 -0.03 3.67 29.77
CA SER A 15 -0.56 2.43 29.22
C SER A 15 0.31 1.24 29.63
N LEU A 16 -0.32 0.10 29.90
CA LEU A 16 0.32 -1.18 30.21
C LEU A 16 -0.37 -2.27 29.39
N GLY A 17 0.39 -3.00 28.59
CA GLY A 17 -0.18 -4.04 27.73
C GLY A 17 0.88 -4.82 26.98
N ARG A 18 0.44 -5.82 26.21
CA ARG A 18 1.32 -6.56 25.31
C ARG A 18 1.63 -5.68 24.10
N ALA A 19 2.91 -5.55 23.78
CA ALA A 19 3.34 -4.91 22.54
C ALA A 19 3.02 -5.82 21.36
N ARG A 20 2.43 -5.26 20.29
CA ARG A 20 2.32 -5.91 18.99
C ARG A 20 3.19 -5.14 18.01
N VAL A 21 4.20 -5.80 17.46
CA VAL A 21 5.00 -5.23 16.39
C VAL A 21 4.16 -5.31 15.11
N VAL A 22 3.95 -4.15 14.49
CA VAL A 22 3.37 -4.06 13.15
C VAL A 22 4.55 -3.86 12.21
N TYR A 23 4.84 -4.87 11.40
CA TYR A 23 5.81 -4.72 10.32
C TYR A 23 5.12 -3.98 9.19
N SER A 24 5.73 -2.89 8.72
CA SER A 24 5.44 -2.36 7.39
C SER A 24 5.68 -3.50 6.41
N ALA A 25 4.73 -3.77 5.51
CA ALA A 25 4.96 -4.71 4.44
C ALA A 25 6.01 -4.07 3.52
N ASN A 26 7.30 -4.33 3.77
CA ASN A 26 8.31 -4.11 2.76
C ASN A 26 7.91 -4.98 1.58
N LEU A 27 7.63 -4.32 0.45
CA LEU A 27 7.33 -4.96 -0.82
C LEU A 27 8.63 -5.58 -1.36
N GLU A 28 9.16 -6.59 -0.70
CA GLU A 28 10.20 -7.45 -1.27
C GLU A 28 9.51 -8.45 -2.18
N ILE A 29 9.44 -8.09 -3.46
CA ILE A 29 8.79 -8.88 -4.49
C ILE A 29 9.85 -9.29 -5.49
N GLU A 30 10.02 -10.60 -5.66
CA GLU A 30 10.86 -11.17 -6.70
C GLU A 30 10.16 -10.93 -8.04
N ALA A 31 10.84 -10.24 -8.96
CA ALA A 31 10.28 -9.85 -10.25
C ALA A 31 10.53 -10.95 -11.28
N ASP A 32 9.85 -12.08 -11.11
CA ASP A 32 9.79 -13.09 -12.16
C ASP A 32 8.86 -12.62 -13.29
N LEU A 33 9.24 -12.95 -14.52
CA LEU A 33 8.47 -12.61 -15.72
C LEU A 33 7.31 -13.61 -15.88
N ILE A 34 6.15 -13.10 -16.28
CA ILE A 34 4.98 -13.91 -16.62
C ILE A 34 4.87 -14.17 -18.12
N ASP A 35 4.26 -15.28 -18.50
CA ASP A 35 3.91 -15.54 -19.90
C ASP A 35 2.79 -14.60 -20.39
N ASP A 36 2.74 -14.31 -21.69
CA ASP A 36 1.70 -13.49 -22.33
C ASP A 36 0.27 -13.95 -21.97
N ALA A 37 0.09 -15.26 -21.85
CA ALA A 37 -1.20 -15.87 -21.50
C ALA A 37 -1.67 -15.51 -20.07
N ALA A 38 -0.75 -15.14 -19.18
CA ALA A 38 -1.04 -14.75 -17.80
C ALA A 38 -1.37 -13.25 -17.66
N ILE A 39 -0.96 -12.41 -18.61
CA ILE A 39 -1.20 -10.94 -18.59
C ILE A 39 -2.67 -10.57 -18.32
N PRO A 40 -3.67 -11.16 -19.00
CA PRO A 40 -5.08 -10.81 -18.75
C PRO A 40 -5.55 -11.20 -17.36
N ASN A 41 -5.05 -12.31 -16.81
CA ASN A 41 -5.39 -12.75 -15.46
C ASN A 41 -4.80 -11.80 -14.42
N GLU A 42 -3.53 -11.43 -14.60
CA GLU A 42 -2.84 -10.54 -13.67
C GLU A 42 -3.43 -9.13 -13.66
N THR A 43 -3.82 -8.62 -14.84
CA THR A 43 -4.56 -7.36 -14.96
C THR A 43 -5.88 -7.43 -14.18
N LYS A 44 -6.66 -8.52 -14.35
CA LYS A 44 -7.92 -8.70 -13.61
C LYS A 44 -7.72 -8.81 -12.11
N ARG A 45 -6.66 -9.47 -11.65
CA ARG A 45 -6.31 -9.55 -10.22
C ARG A 45 -6.05 -8.16 -9.64
N PHE A 46 -5.32 -7.32 -10.37
CA PHE A 46 -5.08 -5.94 -9.98
C PHE A 46 -6.36 -5.12 -9.90
N GLU A 47 -7.20 -5.16 -10.94
CA GLU A 47 -8.50 -4.46 -10.96
C GLU A 47 -9.43 -4.91 -9.81
N ALA A 48 -9.45 -6.20 -9.51
CA ALA A 48 -10.21 -6.74 -8.38
C ALA A 48 -9.67 -6.23 -7.02
N ALA A 49 -8.36 -6.10 -6.88
CA ALA A 49 -7.72 -5.56 -5.69
C ALA A 49 -8.01 -4.05 -5.51
N LEU A 50 -8.01 -3.26 -6.60
CA LEU A 50 -8.44 -1.86 -6.57
C LEU A 50 -9.89 -1.74 -6.10
N ASN A 51 -10.79 -2.54 -6.65
CA ASN A 51 -12.20 -2.53 -6.28
C ASN A 51 -12.43 -2.92 -4.82
N THR A 52 -11.73 -3.95 -4.34
CA THR A 52 -11.77 -4.35 -2.92
C THR A 52 -11.30 -3.20 -2.02
N THR A 53 -10.20 -2.55 -2.38
CA THR A 53 -9.65 -1.43 -1.61
C THR A 53 -10.61 -0.24 -1.58
N ARG A 54 -11.25 0.08 -2.71
CA ARG A 54 -12.26 1.16 -2.82
C ARG A 54 -13.45 0.88 -1.90
N GLN A 55 -13.95 -0.35 -1.87
CA GLN A 55 -15.04 -0.76 -0.98
C GLN A 55 -14.65 -0.67 0.51
N GLU A 56 -13.42 -1.08 0.85
CA GLU A 56 -12.90 -0.95 2.23
C GLU A 56 -12.82 0.52 2.68
N LEU A 57 -12.37 1.43 1.81
CA LEU A 57 -12.32 2.87 2.09
C LEU A 57 -13.72 3.47 2.24
N GLN A 58 -14.64 3.12 1.35
CA GLN A 58 -16.02 3.58 1.43
C GLN A 58 -16.68 3.13 2.75
N SER A 59 -16.55 1.85 3.09
CA SER A 59 -17.08 1.31 4.36
C SER A 59 -16.45 1.98 5.58
N LEU A 60 -15.16 2.32 5.52
CA LEU A 60 -14.50 3.06 6.59
C LEU A 60 -15.09 4.47 6.74
N SER A 61 -15.31 5.17 5.63
CA SER A 61 -15.91 6.51 5.61
C SER A 61 -17.32 6.51 6.22
N GLU A 62 -18.16 5.55 5.82
CA GLU A 62 -19.54 5.42 6.32
C GLU A 62 -19.62 5.13 7.83
N ARG A 63 -18.59 4.48 8.39
CA ARG A 63 -18.53 4.15 9.83
C ARG A 63 -18.03 5.28 10.70
N LEU A 64 -17.43 6.32 10.11
CA LEU A 64 -16.96 7.49 10.85
C LEU A 64 -18.14 8.40 11.21
N SER A 65 -18.25 8.75 12.49
CA SER A 65 -19.26 9.68 12.98
C SER A 65 -18.72 10.53 14.13
N GLY A 66 -19.31 11.71 14.35
CA GLY A 66 -18.91 12.63 15.42
C GLY A 66 -17.86 13.67 15.01
N ALA A 67 -17.37 14.45 15.97
CA ALA A 67 -16.56 15.64 15.71
C ALA A 67 -15.18 15.36 15.05
N LEU A 68 -14.62 14.17 15.26
CA LEU A 68 -13.35 13.72 14.63
C LEU A 68 -13.55 13.09 13.24
N ALA A 69 -14.79 12.94 12.77
CA ALA A 69 -15.07 12.26 11.51
C ALA A 69 -14.64 13.08 10.29
N ARG A 70 -14.70 14.42 10.36
CA ARG A 70 -14.45 15.28 9.18
C ARG A 70 -13.01 15.12 8.67
N ASP A 71 -12.02 15.30 9.53
CA ASP A 71 -10.60 15.23 9.13
C ASP A 71 -10.23 13.82 8.65
N LEU A 72 -10.81 12.79 9.26
CA LEU A 72 -10.59 11.39 8.85
C LEU A 72 -11.25 11.07 7.51
N VAL A 73 -12.42 11.65 7.22
CA VAL A 73 -13.10 11.52 5.92
C VAL A 73 -12.28 12.21 4.83
N GLU A 74 -11.73 13.40 5.09
CA GLU A 74 -10.88 14.11 4.12
C GLU A 74 -9.64 13.28 3.74
N ILE A 75 -9.00 12.62 4.73
CA ILE A 75 -7.90 11.68 4.47
C ILE A 75 -8.37 10.53 3.57
N ILE A 76 -9.53 9.93 3.86
CA ILE A 76 -10.06 8.79 3.06
C ILE A 76 -10.38 9.23 1.63
N GLU A 77 -10.96 10.41 1.44
CA GLU A 77 -11.24 10.98 0.12
C GLU A 77 -9.94 11.20 -0.67
N ALA A 78 -8.88 11.68 -0.03
CA ALA A 78 -7.57 11.80 -0.66
C ALA A 78 -7.02 10.44 -1.14
N HIS A 79 -7.19 9.37 -0.36
CA HIS A 79 -6.80 8.02 -0.78
C HIS A 79 -7.65 7.51 -1.95
N ALA A 80 -8.95 7.83 -1.98
CA ALA A 80 -9.83 7.47 -3.09
C ALA A 80 -9.40 8.15 -4.40
N LEU A 81 -8.98 9.42 -4.34
CA LEU A 81 -8.47 10.15 -5.51
C LEU A 81 -7.25 9.47 -6.13
N ILE A 82 -6.34 8.92 -5.31
CA ILE A 82 -5.17 8.17 -5.82
C ILE A 82 -5.59 6.85 -6.48
N LEU A 83 -6.60 6.15 -5.91
CA LEU A 83 -7.13 4.92 -6.51
C LEU A 83 -7.86 5.14 -7.84
N ASP A 84 -8.32 6.35 -8.08
CA ASP A 84 -9.01 6.75 -9.30
C ASP A 84 -8.06 7.46 -10.31
N ASP A 85 -6.80 7.69 -9.93
CA ASP A 85 -5.79 8.33 -10.78
C ASP A 85 -5.34 7.38 -11.91
N PRO A 86 -5.53 7.76 -13.19
CA PRO A 86 -5.03 6.99 -14.33
C PRO A 86 -3.50 6.83 -14.33
N ASP A 87 -2.76 7.84 -13.88
CA ASP A 87 -1.29 7.76 -13.85
C ASP A 87 -0.83 6.64 -12.90
N PHE A 88 -1.59 6.37 -11.84
CA PHE A 88 -1.35 5.22 -10.98
C PHE A 88 -1.90 3.93 -11.59
N THR A 89 -3.19 3.89 -11.92
CA THR A 89 -3.89 2.66 -12.30
C THR A 89 -3.47 2.12 -13.67
N ASP A 90 -3.48 2.97 -14.71
CA ASP A 90 -3.03 2.59 -16.04
C ASP A 90 -1.52 2.37 -16.08
N GLY A 91 -0.76 3.10 -15.25
CA GLY A 91 0.67 2.89 -15.06
C GLY A 91 1.01 1.46 -14.62
N VAL A 92 0.31 0.94 -13.60
CA VAL A 92 0.48 -0.47 -13.17
C VAL A 92 0.10 -1.44 -14.29
N VAL A 93 -1.04 -1.22 -14.96
CA VAL A 93 -1.49 -2.11 -16.05
C VAL A 93 -0.51 -2.10 -17.23
N ALA A 94 0.07 -0.94 -17.55
CA ALA A 94 1.08 -0.80 -18.59
C ALA A 94 2.34 -1.61 -18.25
N LEU A 95 2.80 -1.56 -16.99
CA LEU A 95 3.94 -2.35 -16.53
C LEU A 95 3.68 -3.86 -16.59
N ILE A 96 2.48 -4.32 -16.21
CA ILE A 96 2.10 -5.74 -16.35
C ILE A 96 2.20 -6.19 -17.82
N ARG A 97 1.73 -5.37 -18.75
CA ARG A 97 1.67 -5.70 -20.19
C ARG A 97 3.02 -5.57 -20.91
N ALA A 98 3.76 -4.50 -20.64
CA ALA A 98 4.98 -4.18 -21.36
C ALA A 98 6.18 -4.96 -20.81
N GLU A 99 6.27 -5.08 -19.48
CA GLU A 99 7.40 -5.71 -18.80
C GLU A 99 7.09 -7.13 -18.32
N HIS A 100 5.90 -7.65 -18.60
CA HIS A 100 5.50 -9.02 -18.24
C HIS A 100 5.67 -9.26 -16.74
N LEU A 101 5.21 -8.33 -15.93
CA LEU A 101 5.33 -8.39 -14.47
C LEU A 101 4.06 -8.94 -13.84
N HIS A 102 4.22 -9.64 -12.71
CA HIS A 102 3.15 -9.83 -11.76
C HIS A 102 2.59 -8.47 -11.27
N ALA A 103 1.31 -8.40 -10.91
CA ALA A 103 0.62 -7.19 -10.45
C ALA A 103 1.28 -6.62 -9.20
N THR A 104 1.77 -7.48 -8.31
CA THR A 104 2.52 -7.06 -7.12
C THR A 104 3.82 -6.34 -7.53
N ALA A 105 4.60 -6.92 -8.45
CA ALA A 105 5.85 -6.34 -8.93
C ALA A 105 5.61 -5.03 -9.71
N ALA A 106 4.59 -5.00 -10.57
CA ALA A 106 4.17 -3.81 -11.31
C ALA A 106 3.69 -2.70 -10.37
N LEU A 107 2.88 -3.03 -9.35
CA LEU A 107 2.42 -2.10 -8.33
C LEU A 107 3.59 -1.46 -7.58
N LYS A 108 4.57 -2.27 -7.16
CA LYS A 108 5.78 -1.76 -6.51
C LYS A 108 6.56 -0.83 -7.43
N ARG A 109 6.78 -1.23 -8.69
CA ARG A 109 7.53 -0.43 -9.66
C ARG A 109 6.83 0.90 -9.95
N GLN A 110 5.50 0.90 -10.13
CA GLN A 110 4.75 2.14 -10.33
C GLN A 110 4.84 3.05 -9.10
N ARG A 111 4.71 2.48 -7.90
CA ARG A 111 4.90 3.22 -6.65
C ARG A 111 6.29 3.88 -6.60
N ASP A 112 7.34 3.13 -6.94
CA ASP A 112 8.71 3.64 -6.87
C ASP A 112 8.93 4.77 -7.89
N GLN A 113 8.33 4.69 -9.08
CA GLN A 113 8.36 5.74 -10.10
C GLN A 113 7.65 7.01 -9.62
N LEU A 114 6.43 6.89 -9.10
CA LEU A 114 5.65 8.02 -8.57
C LEU A 114 6.32 8.64 -7.34
N ALA A 115 6.85 7.81 -6.43
CA ALA A 115 7.57 8.28 -5.25
C ALA A 115 8.83 9.07 -5.62
N ALA A 116 9.60 8.62 -6.62
CA ALA A 116 10.75 9.36 -7.12
C ALA A 116 10.36 10.73 -7.70
N ALA A 117 9.19 10.83 -8.35
CA ALA A 117 8.67 12.10 -8.83
C ALA A 117 8.30 13.04 -7.67
N PHE A 118 7.72 12.53 -6.57
CA PHE A 118 7.44 13.33 -5.37
C PHE A 118 8.70 13.76 -4.63
N ASP A 119 9.72 12.90 -4.54
CA ASP A 119 10.99 13.19 -3.85
C ASP A 119 11.80 14.28 -4.57
N ALA A 120 11.57 14.49 -5.88
CA ALA A 120 12.16 15.58 -6.64
C ALA A 120 11.54 16.96 -6.30
N ILE A 121 10.49 17.00 -5.48
CA ILE A 121 9.76 18.23 -5.14
C ILE A 121 10.13 18.70 -3.73
N GLU A 122 10.57 19.96 -3.59
CA GLU A 122 11.05 20.51 -2.32
C GLU A 122 9.91 20.84 -1.32
N ASP A 123 8.65 20.83 -1.77
CA ASP A 123 7.48 21.24 -0.97
C ASP A 123 7.11 20.18 0.10
N PRO A 124 7.10 20.53 1.40
CA PRO A 124 6.64 19.66 2.49
C PRO A 124 5.21 19.13 2.33
N TYR A 125 4.30 19.88 1.71
CA TYR A 125 2.94 19.44 1.46
C TYR A 125 2.90 18.29 0.44
N LEU A 126 3.75 18.36 -0.59
CA LEU A 126 3.86 17.30 -1.60
C LEU A 126 4.56 16.05 -1.06
N ARG A 127 5.40 16.19 -0.03
CA ARG A 127 5.90 15.03 0.73
C ARG A 127 4.79 14.28 1.48
N ALA A 128 3.78 14.97 2.01
CA ALA A 128 2.64 14.28 2.62
C ALA A 128 1.83 13.45 1.60
N ARG A 129 1.79 13.89 0.32
CA ARG A 129 1.15 13.11 -0.76
C ARG A 129 1.87 11.79 -1.07
N ARG A 130 3.19 11.74 -0.87
CA ARG A 130 3.95 10.49 -0.97
C ARG A 130 3.50 9.50 0.11
N ASP A 131 3.31 9.96 1.34
CA ASP A 131 2.85 9.10 2.44
C ASP A 131 1.44 8.54 2.15
N ASP A 132 0.55 9.36 1.58
CA ASP A 132 -0.77 8.90 1.12
C ASP A 132 -0.67 7.84 0.02
N LEU A 133 0.22 8.04 -0.97
CA LEU A 133 0.49 7.03 -2.01
C LEU A 133 0.97 5.72 -1.40
N ASP A 134 1.91 5.78 -0.45
CA ASP A 134 2.46 4.59 0.21
C ASP A 134 1.36 3.81 0.97
N HIS A 135 0.45 4.51 1.64
CA HIS A 135 -0.70 3.90 2.30
C HIS A 135 -1.69 3.25 1.32
N VAL A 136 -1.98 3.91 0.20
CA VAL A 136 -2.85 3.34 -0.85
C VAL A 136 -2.22 2.06 -1.41
N VAL A 137 -0.94 2.12 -1.79
CA VAL A 137 -0.21 0.98 -2.35
C VAL A 137 -0.19 -0.21 -1.40
N GLN A 138 0.04 0.03 -0.10
CA GLN A 138 0.00 -1.04 0.90
C GLN A 138 -1.37 -1.71 1.01
N ARG A 139 -2.46 -0.94 0.93
CA ARG A 139 -3.82 -1.50 0.96
C ARG A 139 -4.13 -2.33 -0.29
N VAL A 140 -3.77 -1.81 -1.48
CA VAL A 140 -3.94 -2.54 -2.75
C VAL A 140 -3.12 -3.81 -2.75
N PHE A 141 -1.88 -3.76 -2.27
CA PHE A 141 -1.03 -4.95 -2.10
C PHE A 141 -1.68 -5.97 -1.16
N ALA A 142 -2.19 -5.52 0.00
CA ALA A 142 -2.89 -6.42 0.92
C ALA A 142 -4.15 -7.03 0.29
N ALA A 143 -4.87 -6.32 -0.59
CA ALA A 143 -5.98 -6.87 -1.35
C ALA A 143 -5.53 -7.91 -2.38
N LEU A 144 -4.42 -7.66 -3.11
CA LEU A 144 -3.80 -8.63 -4.04
C LEU A 144 -3.41 -9.94 -3.34
N GLN A 145 -2.82 -9.85 -2.14
CA GLN A 145 -2.41 -11.03 -1.35
C GLN A 145 -3.61 -11.83 -0.81
N ARG A 146 -4.77 -11.18 -0.62
CA ARG A 146 -6.01 -11.84 -0.15
C ARG A 146 -6.79 -12.51 -1.29
N GLY A 147 -6.69 -11.97 -2.51
CA GLY A 147 -7.37 -12.49 -3.71
C GLY A 147 -6.56 -13.50 -4.54
N GLY A 148 -5.30 -13.76 -4.18
CA GLY A 148 -4.46 -14.77 -4.84
C GLY A 148 -4.67 -16.18 -4.29
N ALA A 149 -4.79 -17.16 -5.19
CA ALA A 149 -4.51 -18.55 -4.84
C ALA A 149 -3.02 -18.66 -4.49
N GLU A 150 -2.76 -19.01 -3.24
CA GLU A 150 -1.49 -19.03 -2.52
C GLU A 150 -0.71 -17.69 -2.45
N PRO A 151 -0.33 -17.25 -1.24
CA PRO A 151 0.71 -16.24 -1.13
C PRO A 151 1.98 -16.81 -1.76
N ASP A 152 2.64 -16.05 -2.63
CA ASP A 152 4.05 -16.29 -2.92
C ASP A 152 4.84 -16.08 -1.63
N ARG A 153 4.90 -17.16 -0.85
CA ARG A 153 5.47 -17.23 0.48
C ARG A 153 6.72 -18.08 0.36
N ARG A 154 7.67 -17.64 -0.47
CA ARG A 154 9.06 -18.02 -0.24
C ARG A 154 9.65 -17.06 0.78
N VAL A 155 9.28 -17.33 2.03
CA VAL A 155 10.10 -16.95 3.18
C VAL A 155 11.46 -17.60 2.94
N ARG A 156 12.49 -16.79 2.75
CA ARG A 156 13.88 -17.24 2.82
C ARG A 156 14.06 -18.09 4.08
N ALA A 157 14.59 -19.30 3.89
CA ALA A 157 14.61 -20.39 4.89
C ALA A 157 15.52 -20.11 6.11
N ASP A 158 16.03 -18.89 6.26
CA ASP A 158 17.15 -18.53 7.12
C ASP A 158 16.77 -17.62 8.30
N GLY A 159 15.52 -17.15 8.39
CA GLY A 159 15.02 -16.55 9.65
C GLY A 159 15.79 -15.32 10.15
N GLU A 160 16.51 -14.63 9.27
CA GLU A 160 17.19 -13.37 9.61
C GLU A 160 16.36 -12.17 9.17
N ILE A 161 16.14 -11.26 10.11
CA ILE A 161 15.47 -9.97 9.94
C ILE A 161 16.53 -8.99 9.45
N LEU A 162 16.25 -8.26 8.37
CA LEU A 162 16.85 -6.93 8.14
C LEU A 162 15.83 -5.86 8.53
#